data_AF-A0A855KJF4-F1
#
_entry.id   AF-A0A855KJF4-F1
#
_cell.length_a   1.000
_cell.length_b   1.000
_cell.length_c   1.000
_cell.angle_alpha   90.00
_cell.angle_beta   90.00
_cell.angle_gamma   90.00
#
_symmetry.space_group_name_H-M   'P 1'
#
loop_
_entity.id
_entity.type
_entity.pdbx_description
1 polymer ?
#
loop_
_entity_poly.entity_id
_entity_poly.type
_entity_poly.pdbx_seq_one_letter_code
_entity_poly.pdbx_strand_id
1 'polypeptide(L)'
;MTVDTQRKFQGVWIPAERWLDRTLSPTEKVMLGEIASLDTGPRGCYATNAHFAEFFNLSISRVSEIISGLVDKGHVRIELIREGKRVVERRLRLVDPFGFPNTPSGNASNPFGKGGEPPSGNTQGSNTHSNNTKSIKTPPAPAEGKASSEEGFEQFWKLYPKKKSRKEALKAWVKLNPQAGLRQALITALGDHCVSDDWTKDGGRYIPNASTWINGERWTDVLTPSITGKQSAYTNLPTHTPDMYQGGENGPAF
;
A
#
# COMPACT_ATOMS: atom_id res chain seq x y z
N MET A 1 30.05 3.31 14.47
CA MET A 1 29.98 2.16 15.40
C MET A 1 28.90 2.48 16.42
N THR A 2 27.66 2.09 16.16
CA THR A 2 26.58 2.20 17.15
C THR A 2 26.79 1.09 18.17
N VAL A 3 26.97 1.47 19.43
CA VAL A 3 27.14 0.53 20.54
C VAL A 3 25.80 -0.20 20.69
N ASP A 4 25.72 -1.40 20.13
CA ASP A 4 24.54 -2.25 20.22
C ASP A 4 24.43 -2.72 21.67
N THR A 5 23.66 -1.97 22.45
CA THR A 5 23.54 -2.21 23.88
C THR A 5 22.63 -3.43 24.02
N GLN A 6 23.22 -4.57 24.38
CA GLN A 6 22.54 -5.85 24.44
C GLN A 6 21.33 -5.76 25.39
N ARG A 7 20.13 -5.73 24.82
CA ARG A 7 18.89 -5.58 25.58
C ARG A 7 18.60 -6.89 26.32
N LYS A 8 18.33 -6.84 27.63
CA LYS A 8 17.87 -7.99 28.43
C LYS A 8 16.40 -8.32 28.09
N PHE A 9 16.17 -8.76 26.87
CA PHE A 9 14.84 -8.96 26.29
C PHE A 9 14.13 -10.17 26.93
N GLN A 10 12.93 -9.97 27.46
CA GLN A 10 12.11 -11.02 28.09
C GLN A 10 10.90 -11.43 27.23
N GLY A 11 10.49 -10.59 26.29
CA GLY A 11 9.34 -10.83 25.42
C GLY A 11 8.78 -9.55 24.82
N VAL A 12 7.84 -9.69 23.88
CA VAL A 12 7.09 -8.57 23.32
C VAL A 12 5.74 -8.49 24.02
N TRP A 13 5.43 -7.33 24.60
CA TRP A 13 4.08 -7.05 25.08
C TRP A 13 3.23 -6.49 23.93
N ILE A 14 2.15 -7.18 23.57
CA ILE A 14 1.17 -6.74 22.57
C ILE A 14 -0.18 -6.61 23.27
N PRO A 15 -0.83 -5.43 23.25
CA PRO A 15 -2.17 -5.24 23.83
C PRO A 15 -3.19 -6.23 23.27
N ALA A 16 -4.13 -6.68 24.10
CA ALA A 16 -5.15 -7.66 23.72
C ALA A 16 -6.00 -7.19 22.53
N GLU A 17 -6.28 -5.90 22.44
CA GLU A 17 -7.06 -5.28 21.37
C GLU A 17 -6.36 -5.47 20.02
N ARG A 18 -5.03 -5.25 19.98
CA ARG A 18 -4.22 -5.45 18.77
C ARG A 18 -3.99 -6.93 18.48
N TRP A 19 -3.87 -7.76 19.53
CA TRP A 19 -3.68 -9.19 19.38
C TRP A 19 -4.92 -9.89 18.81
N LEU A 20 -6.11 -9.51 19.26
CA LEU A 20 -7.38 -10.12 18.86
C LEU A 20 -7.98 -9.50 17.59
N ASP A 21 -7.49 -8.34 17.15
CA ASP A 21 -7.91 -7.72 15.89
C ASP A 21 -7.58 -8.63 14.69
N ARG A 22 -8.62 -9.04 13.96
CA ARG A 22 -8.51 -9.90 12.77
C ARG A 22 -8.22 -9.11 11.50
N THR A 23 -8.35 -7.79 11.52
CA THR A 23 -7.99 -6.91 10.41
C THR A 23 -6.47 -6.71 10.31
N LEU A 24 -5.75 -7.01 11.40
CA LEU A 24 -4.30 -7.00 11.47
C LEU A 24 -3.72 -8.39 11.20
N SER A 25 -2.80 -8.46 10.25
CA SER A 25 -1.96 -9.64 10.05
C SER A 25 -0.98 -9.83 11.22
N PRO A 26 -0.47 -11.05 11.45
CA PRO A 26 0.55 -11.29 12.46
C PRO A 26 1.77 -10.37 12.31
N THR A 27 2.22 -10.12 11.08
CA THR A 27 3.35 -9.22 10.78
C THR A 27 3.06 -7.77 11.17
N GLU A 28 1.85 -7.28 10.91
CA GLU A 28 1.44 -5.93 11.32
C GLU A 28 1.42 -5.78 12.85
N LYS A 29 0.96 -6.81 13.57
CA LYS A 29 0.93 -6.82 15.04
C LYS A 29 2.33 -6.71 15.64
N VAL A 30 3.27 -7.50 15.15
CA VAL A 30 4.66 -7.44 15.63
C VAL A 30 5.35 -6.15 15.17
N MET A 31 5.02 -5.61 14.00
CA MET A 31 5.52 -4.30 13.55
C MET A 31 5.06 -3.17 14.46
N LEU A 32 3.81 -3.19 14.95
CA LEU A 32 3.34 -2.24 15.96
C LEU A 32 4.13 -2.36 17.27
N GLY A 33 4.47 -3.58 17.68
CA GLY A 33 5.32 -3.83 18.84
C GLY A 33 6.71 -3.22 18.70
N GLU A 34 7.33 -3.37 17.52
CA GLU A 34 8.65 -2.78 17.28
C GLU A 34 8.61 -1.26 17.11
N ILE A 35 7.57 -0.71 16.49
CA ILE A 35 7.35 0.74 16.47
C ILE A 35 7.22 1.27 17.90
N ALA A 36 6.51 0.57 18.78
CA ALA A 36 6.39 0.93 20.20
C ALA A 36 7.76 0.89 20.91
N SER A 37 8.58 -0.13 20.63
CA SER A 37 9.88 -0.34 21.27
C SER A 37 10.91 0.75 20.93
N LEU A 38 10.73 1.40 19.77
CA LEU A 38 11.58 2.49 19.27
C LEU A 38 10.95 3.88 19.43
N ASP A 39 9.76 3.97 20.04
CA ASP A 39 9.11 5.25 20.31
C ASP A 39 9.80 5.97 21.48
N THR A 40 10.38 7.14 21.19
CA THR A 40 11.09 7.98 22.17
C THR A 40 10.22 9.16 22.62
N GLY A 41 8.95 8.89 22.95
CA GLY A 41 8.00 9.84 23.54
C GLY A 41 7.76 11.06 22.65
N PRO A 42 8.29 12.25 23.00
CA PRO A 42 8.10 13.46 22.20
C PRO A 42 8.62 13.33 20.76
N ARG A 43 9.68 12.53 20.53
CA ARG A 43 10.24 12.33 19.19
C ARG A 43 9.51 11.26 18.39
N GLY A 44 8.75 10.35 19.01
CA GLY A 44 8.17 9.22 18.30
C GLY A 44 9.23 8.19 17.88
N CYS A 45 8.84 7.27 17.02
CA CYS A 45 9.76 6.32 16.38
C CYS A 45 10.38 6.94 15.12
N TYR A 46 11.71 7.08 15.10
CA TYR A 46 12.49 7.66 14.00
C TYR A 46 13.14 6.59 13.09
N ALA A 47 12.82 5.32 13.30
CA ALA A 47 13.41 4.22 12.55
C ALA A 47 13.05 4.27 11.05
N THR A 48 14.04 4.00 10.21
CA THR A 48 13.87 3.99 8.76
C THR A 48 13.25 2.67 8.30
N ASN A 49 12.72 2.64 7.07
CA ASN A 49 12.24 1.38 6.50
C ASN A 49 13.37 0.36 6.33
N ALA A 50 14.62 0.79 6.15
CA ALA A 50 15.77 -0.10 6.10
C ALA A 50 16.00 -0.80 7.45
N HIS A 51 15.87 -0.08 8.57
CA HIS A 51 15.96 -0.68 9.90
C HIS A 51 14.91 -1.78 10.11
N PHE A 52 13.65 -1.50 9.77
CA PHE A 52 12.60 -2.51 9.88
C PHE A 52 12.77 -3.67 8.89
N ALA A 53 13.30 -3.40 7.70
CA ALA A 53 13.56 -4.42 6.69
C ALA A 53 14.59 -5.44 7.21
N GLU A 54 15.68 -4.94 7.80
CA GLU A 54 16.70 -5.75 8.45
C GLU A 54 16.11 -6.52 9.66
N PHE A 55 15.40 -5.83 10.56
CA PHE A 55 14.85 -6.45 11.77
C PHE A 55 13.83 -7.56 11.48
N PHE A 56 12.92 -7.33 10.53
CA PHE A 56 11.87 -8.30 10.19
C PHE A 56 12.28 -9.28 9.08
N ASN A 57 13.48 -9.14 8.53
CA ASN A 57 13.95 -9.87 7.35
C ASN A 57 12.95 -9.77 6.18
N LEU A 58 12.53 -8.55 5.87
CA LEU A 58 11.59 -8.21 4.80
C LEU A 58 12.24 -7.25 3.80
N SER A 59 11.71 -7.18 2.58
CA SER A 59 12.12 -6.12 1.65
C SER A 59 11.67 -4.75 2.15
N ILE A 60 12.45 -3.71 1.83
CA ILE A 60 12.10 -2.30 2.15
C ILE A 60 10.72 -1.93 1.60
N SER A 61 10.41 -2.41 0.39
CA SER A 61 9.10 -2.21 -0.25
C SER A 61 7.98 -2.85 0.57
N ARG A 62 8.18 -4.09 1.06
CA ARG A 62 7.19 -4.77 1.88
C ARG A 62 6.96 -4.06 3.22
N VAL A 63 8.02 -3.55 3.84
CA VAL A 63 7.89 -2.70 5.04
C VAL A 63 7.07 -1.45 4.74
N SER A 64 7.32 -0.79 3.60
CA SER A 64 6.56 0.39 3.18
C SER A 64 5.06 0.08 3.02
N GLU A 65 4.72 -1.06 2.42
CA GLU A 65 3.33 -1.52 2.29
C GLU A 65 2.69 -1.78 3.65
N ILE A 66 3.38 -2.48 4.56
CA ILE A 66 2.89 -2.78 5.91
C ILE A 66 2.61 -1.48 6.67
N ILE A 67 3.55 -0.53 6.65
CA ILE A 67 3.39 0.73 7.36
C ILE A 67 2.26 1.57 6.75
N SER A 68 2.12 1.57 5.42
CA SER A 68 1.00 2.24 4.76
C SER A 68 -0.34 1.60 5.14
N GLY A 69 -0.41 0.27 5.19
CA GLY A 69 -1.59 -0.47 5.65
C GLY A 69 -1.96 -0.16 7.10
N LEU A 70 -0.97 -0.04 7.98
CA LEU A 70 -1.18 0.36 9.39
C LEU A 70 -1.71 1.79 9.53
N VAL A 71 -1.29 2.70 8.64
CA VAL A 71 -1.82 4.07 8.58
C VAL A 71 -3.26 4.07 8.08
N ASP A 72 -3.55 3.33 7.01
CA ASP A 72 -4.90 3.22 6.44
C ASP A 72 -5.90 2.62 7.45
N LYS A 73 -5.45 1.70 8.30
CA LYS A 73 -6.23 1.11 9.40
C LYS A 73 -6.30 1.98 10.65
N GLY A 74 -5.58 3.10 10.69
CA GLY A 74 -5.61 4.05 11.79
C GLY A 74 -4.81 3.65 13.03
N HIS A 75 -3.88 2.69 12.94
CA HIS A 75 -3.03 2.29 14.07
C HIS A 75 -1.75 3.11 14.20
N VAL A 76 -1.30 3.74 13.10
CA VAL A 76 -0.06 4.53 13.05
C VAL A 76 -0.35 5.87 12.38
N ARG A 77 0.24 6.95 12.90
CA ARG A 77 0.33 8.25 12.22
C ARG A 77 1.77 8.52 11.81
N ILE A 78 1.94 9.13 10.63
CA ILE A 78 3.24 9.55 10.10
C ILE A 78 3.34 11.07 10.19
N GLU A 79 4.43 11.55 10.77
CA GLU A 79 4.76 12.97 10.81
C GLU A 79 6.08 13.20 10.05
N LEU A 80 6.08 14.17 9.14
CA LEU A 80 7.24 14.50 8.31
C LEU A 80 7.77 15.87 8.73
N ILE A 81 8.98 15.90 9.26
CA ILE A 81 9.69 17.13 9.59
C ILE A 81 10.47 17.57 8.36
N ARG A 82 10.27 18.82 7.96
CA ARG A 82 10.86 19.42 6.76
C ARG A 82 11.69 20.62 7.13
N GLU A 83 12.86 20.74 6.50
CA GLU A 83 13.65 21.96 6.46
C GLU A 83 13.61 22.49 5.02
N GLY A 84 12.87 23.59 4.83
CA GLY A 84 12.57 24.12 3.50
C GLY A 84 11.84 23.09 2.63
N LYS A 85 12.43 22.73 1.48
CA LYS A 85 11.87 21.74 0.53
C LYS A 85 12.24 20.29 0.85
N ARG A 86 13.16 20.04 1.79
CA ARG A 86 13.68 18.70 2.09
C ARG A 86 12.97 18.10 3.29
N VAL A 87 12.55 16.84 3.18
CA VAL A 87 12.13 16.04 4.34
C VAL A 87 13.38 15.58 5.08
N VAL A 88 13.54 16.02 6.32
CA VAL A 88 14.72 15.72 7.15
C VAL A 88 14.48 14.51 8.02
N GLU A 89 13.26 14.33 8.51
CA GLU A 89 12.94 13.21 9.39
C GLU A 89 11.49 12.77 9.21
N ARG A 90 11.29 11.45 9.28
CA ARG A 90 9.98 10.81 9.38
C ARG A 90 9.82 10.25 10.79
N ARG A 91 8.71 10.56 11.43
CA ARG A 91 8.36 10.05 12.77
C ARG A 91 7.07 9.25 12.69
N LEU A 92 7.13 8.01 13.16
CA LEU A 92 5.97 7.14 13.33
C LEU A 92 5.47 7.28 14.76
N ARG A 93 4.15 7.40 14.94
CA ARG A 93 3.54 7.34 16.27
C ARG A 93 2.36 6.41 16.28
N LEU A 94 2.26 5.63 17.34
CA LEU A 94 1.10 4.78 17.56
C LEU A 94 -0.11 5.63 17.88
N VAL A 95 -1.22 5.31 17.23
CA VAL A 95 -2.53 5.83 17.62
C VAL A 95 -3.05 4.92 18.72
N ASP A 96 -3.27 5.50 19.89
CA ASP A 96 -3.92 4.81 20.99
C ASP A 96 -5.43 4.72 20.70
N PRO A 97 -6.03 3.52 20.68
CA PRO A 97 -7.48 3.38 20.53
C PRO A 97 -8.28 4.03 21.68
N PHE A 98 -7.66 4.29 22.83
CA PHE A 98 -8.27 4.86 24.02
C PHE A 98 -7.74 6.27 24.36
N GLY A 99 -7.41 7.11 23.39
CA GLY A 99 -7.45 8.57 23.55
C GLY A 99 -6.63 9.22 24.69
N PHE A 100 -5.77 8.49 25.40
CA PHE A 100 -4.86 9.10 26.37
C PHE A 100 -3.68 9.66 25.57
N PRO A 101 -3.50 10.99 25.52
CA PRO A 101 -2.38 11.55 24.80
C PRO A 101 -1.08 11.07 25.44
N ASN A 102 -0.21 10.44 24.64
CA ASN A 102 1.16 10.05 25.01
C ASN A 102 2.08 11.25 25.30
N THR A 103 1.54 12.44 25.60
CA THR A 103 2.29 13.47 26.31
C THR A 103 2.63 12.92 27.69
N PRO A 104 3.89 13.02 28.15
CA PRO A 104 4.20 12.83 29.56
C PRO A 104 3.41 13.90 30.32
N SER A 105 2.22 13.56 30.79
CA SER A 105 1.51 14.39 31.75
C SER A 105 2.38 14.36 32.99
N GLY A 106 3.07 15.47 33.27
CA GLY A 106 3.88 15.66 34.47
C GLY A 106 3.09 15.62 35.78
N ASN A 107 1.82 15.21 35.75
CA ASN A 107 0.98 15.03 36.92
C ASN A 107 0.57 13.56 37.01
N ALA A 108 1.51 12.73 37.47
CA ALA A 108 1.17 11.47 38.11
C ALA A 108 0.50 11.76 39.46
N SER A 109 -0.74 12.23 39.43
CA SER A 109 -1.66 12.06 40.56
C SER A 109 -2.33 10.72 40.33
N ASN A 110 -1.77 9.68 40.94
CA ASN A 110 -2.38 8.35 40.99
C ASN A 110 -3.86 8.49 41.42
N PRO A 111 -4.82 7.93 40.66
CA PRO A 111 -6.23 7.95 41.04
C PRO A 111 -6.57 6.88 42.10
N PHE A 112 -5.58 6.09 42.55
CA PHE A 112 -5.72 5.28 43.75
C PHE A 112 -5.67 6.18 44.98
N GLY A 113 -6.84 6.72 45.29
CA GLY A 113 -7.17 7.29 46.58
C GLY A 113 -6.74 6.35 47.70
N LYS A 114 -6.18 6.97 48.72
CA LYS A 114 -5.87 6.39 50.02
C LYS A 114 -7.18 5.76 50.58
N GLY A 115 -7.18 4.44 50.77
CA GLY A 115 -8.10 3.74 51.67
C GLY A 115 -9.58 3.66 51.28
N GLY A 116 -9.99 2.46 50.82
CA GLY A 116 -11.26 1.81 51.14
C GLY A 116 -12.57 2.56 50.95
N GLU A 117 -13.24 2.35 49.81
CA GLU A 117 -14.70 2.32 49.68
C GLU A 117 -15.09 1.63 48.35
N PRO A 118 -16.14 0.78 48.31
CA PRO A 118 -16.55 0.07 47.10
C PRO A 118 -17.33 1.00 46.16
N PRO A 119 -17.32 0.77 44.83
CA PRO A 119 -17.96 1.69 43.90
C PRO A 119 -19.48 1.51 43.96
N SER A 120 -20.16 2.45 44.60
CA SER A 120 -21.61 2.63 44.49
C SER A 120 -21.96 3.22 43.12
N GLY A 121 -23.02 2.69 42.54
CA GLY A 121 -23.41 2.92 41.16
C GLY A 121 -24.08 4.26 40.88
N ASN A 122 -24.30 4.42 39.57
CA ASN A 122 -25.34 5.24 38.95
C ASN A 122 -24.99 6.73 38.80
N THR A 123 -24.58 7.12 37.59
CA THR A 123 -25.13 8.36 36.99
C THR A 123 -25.21 8.20 35.48
N GLN A 124 -26.45 8.23 34.97
CA GLN A 124 -26.76 8.35 33.56
C GLN A 124 -26.51 9.77 33.05
N GLY A 125 -26.14 9.85 31.77
CA GLY A 125 -26.60 10.90 30.87
C GLY A 125 -25.69 12.12 30.72
N SER A 126 -24.98 12.19 29.59
CA SER A 126 -25.11 13.36 28.71
C SER A 126 -24.53 13.07 27.33
N ASN A 127 -25.45 12.92 26.40
CA ASN A 127 -25.29 12.94 24.96
C ASN A 127 -24.97 14.37 24.53
N THR A 128 -23.76 14.59 23.99
CA THR A 128 -23.49 15.78 23.18
C THR A 128 -22.73 15.38 21.92
N HIS A 129 -23.40 15.73 20.83
CA HIS A 129 -23.07 15.67 19.43
C HIS A 129 -21.59 15.78 19.04
N SER A 130 -21.26 15.01 18.00
CA SER A 130 -20.22 15.21 16.99
C SER A 130 -19.48 16.54 17.03
N ASN A 131 -18.14 16.47 17.04
CA ASN A 131 -17.30 17.43 16.31
C ASN A 131 -16.07 16.72 15.73
N ASN A 132 -16.26 16.27 14.49
CA ASN A 132 -15.20 15.95 13.55
C ASN A 132 -14.71 17.27 12.96
N THR A 133 -13.68 17.90 13.53
CA THR A 133 -13.09 19.11 12.95
C THR A 133 -11.99 18.71 11.98
N LYS A 134 -12.43 18.41 10.76
CA LYS A 134 -11.75 18.92 9.56
C LYS A 134 -11.57 20.43 9.73
N SER A 135 -10.36 20.93 9.55
CA SER A 135 -10.12 22.33 9.16
C SER A 135 -9.58 22.24 7.73
N ILE A 136 -10.40 22.34 6.68
CA ILE A 136 -11.07 23.53 6.14
C ILE A 136 -10.10 24.71 6.03
N LYS A 137 -9.44 24.80 4.87
CA LYS A 137 -9.22 26.11 4.25
C LYS A 137 -10.52 26.47 3.50
N THR A 138 -11.14 27.57 3.94
CA THR A 138 -12.30 28.24 3.33
C THR A 138 -11.88 28.89 2.00
N PRO A 139 -12.81 29.19 1.07
CA PRO A 139 -12.60 29.10 -0.38
C PRO A 139 -12.41 30.46 -1.08
N PRO A 140 -12.08 30.43 -2.38
CA PRO A 140 -12.81 31.22 -3.36
C PRO A 140 -13.65 30.28 -4.26
N ALA A 141 -14.84 30.76 -4.62
CA ALA A 141 -15.82 30.14 -5.51
C ALA A 141 -15.30 29.98 -6.97
N PRO A 142 -16.19 29.64 -7.92
CA PRO A 142 -16.85 28.37 -8.19
C PRO A 142 -16.16 27.66 -9.38
N ALA A 143 -15.95 26.35 -9.36
CA ALA A 143 -15.42 25.66 -10.55
C ALA A 143 -15.83 24.18 -10.57
N GLU A 144 -16.91 23.91 -11.32
CA GLU A 144 -17.25 22.81 -12.25
C GLU A 144 -16.35 21.54 -12.42
N GLY A 145 -15.22 21.40 -11.74
CA GLY A 145 -14.21 20.36 -12.02
C GLY A 145 -14.42 19.00 -11.36
N LYS A 146 -15.09 18.89 -10.20
CA LYS A 146 -15.20 17.61 -9.45
C LYS A 146 -16.14 16.59 -10.08
N ALA A 147 -17.27 17.03 -10.64
CA ALA A 147 -18.18 16.13 -11.36
C ALA A 147 -17.50 15.55 -12.61
N SER A 148 -16.77 16.39 -13.34
CA SER A 148 -16.09 16.00 -14.59
C SER A 148 -14.98 14.95 -14.41
N SER A 149 -14.41 14.82 -13.20
CA SER A 149 -13.33 13.87 -12.91
C SER A 149 -13.85 12.46 -12.62
N GLU A 150 -14.99 12.37 -11.92
CA GLU A 150 -15.69 11.09 -11.65
C GLU A 150 -16.35 10.56 -12.93
N GLU A 151 -17.01 11.43 -13.71
CA GLU A 151 -17.60 11.09 -15.01
C GLU A 151 -16.53 10.56 -15.99
N GLY A 152 -15.35 11.19 -16.00
CA GLY A 152 -14.21 10.73 -16.80
C GLY A 152 -13.74 9.33 -16.40
N PHE A 153 -13.73 9.02 -15.10
CA PHE A 153 -13.37 7.69 -14.61
C PHE A 153 -14.42 6.65 -15.02
N GLU A 154 -15.71 6.96 -14.91
CA GLU A 154 -16.78 6.04 -15.30
C GLU A 154 -16.74 5.71 -16.79
N GLN A 155 -16.50 6.71 -17.64
CA GLN A 155 -16.35 6.52 -19.07
C GLN A 155 -15.15 5.62 -19.40
N PHE A 156 -13.99 5.88 -18.77
CA PHE A 156 -12.81 5.03 -18.91
C PHE A 156 -13.07 3.59 -18.42
N TRP A 157 -13.70 3.43 -17.25
CA TRP A 157 -13.99 2.13 -16.65
C TRP A 157 -14.98 1.30 -17.47
N LYS A 158 -15.93 1.96 -18.14
CA LYS A 158 -16.89 1.29 -19.02
C LYS A 158 -16.21 0.65 -20.23
N LEU A 159 -15.20 1.32 -20.79
CA LEU A 159 -14.45 0.91 -21.98
C LEU A 159 -13.34 -0.10 -21.68
N TYR A 160 -12.85 -0.17 -20.44
CA TYR A 160 -11.74 -1.07 -20.10
C TYR A 160 -12.16 -2.56 -20.18
N PRO A 161 -11.45 -3.42 -20.94
CA PRO A 161 -11.86 -4.82 -21.17
C PRO A 161 -11.89 -5.67 -19.88
N LYS A 162 -10.93 -5.43 -18.98
CA LYS A 162 -10.74 -6.20 -17.75
C LYS A 162 -11.21 -5.44 -16.51
N LYS A 163 -12.46 -5.68 -16.10
CA LYS A 163 -13.12 -4.98 -14.97
C LYS A 163 -12.77 -5.55 -13.60
N LYS A 164 -11.47 -5.66 -13.28
CA LYS A 164 -10.97 -6.14 -11.97
C LYS A 164 -10.37 -4.98 -11.16
N SER A 165 -10.53 -5.04 -9.83
CA SER A 165 -9.97 -4.08 -8.87
C SER A 165 -10.38 -2.61 -9.10
N ARG A 166 -11.69 -2.33 -9.30
CA ARG A 166 -12.23 -0.97 -9.51
C ARG A 166 -11.76 0.06 -8.48
N LYS A 167 -11.69 -0.32 -7.20
CA LYS A 167 -11.25 0.57 -6.10
C LYS A 167 -9.80 1.03 -6.28
N GLU A 168 -8.91 0.14 -6.73
CA GLU A 168 -7.51 0.48 -6.99
C GLU A 168 -7.36 1.34 -8.25
N ALA A 169 -8.16 1.05 -9.28
CA ALA A 169 -8.20 1.86 -10.49
C ALA A 169 -8.67 3.29 -10.19
N LEU A 170 -9.68 3.45 -9.32
CA LEU A 170 -10.17 4.76 -8.88
C LEU A 170 -9.09 5.50 -8.08
N LYS A 171 -8.40 4.81 -7.16
CA LYS A 171 -7.26 5.41 -6.43
C LYS A 171 -6.15 5.89 -7.40
N ALA A 172 -5.81 5.10 -8.41
CA ALA A 172 -4.84 5.48 -9.43
C ALA A 172 -5.32 6.68 -10.26
N TRP A 173 -6.60 6.70 -10.66
CA TRP A 173 -7.21 7.79 -11.40
C TRP A 173 -7.21 9.11 -10.63
N VAL A 174 -7.61 9.07 -9.35
CA VAL A 174 -7.61 10.25 -8.46
C VAL A 174 -6.18 10.75 -8.23
N LYS A 175 -5.21 9.84 -8.10
CA LYS A 175 -3.78 10.21 -7.98
C LYS A 175 -3.24 10.89 -9.23
N LEU A 176 -3.63 10.41 -10.41
CA LEU A 176 -3.23 11.01 -11.70
C LEU A 176 -3.92 12.37 -11.92
N ASN A 177 -5.14 12.54 -11.39
CA ASN A 177 -5.99 13.73 -11.57
C ASN A 177 -6.03 14.23 -13.02
N PRO A 178 -6.52 13.40 -13.97
CA PRO A 178 -6.44 13.72 -15.39
C PRO A 178 -7.36 14.89 -15.76
N GLN A 179 -6.72 15.96 -16.25
CA GLN A 179 -7.37 17.10 -16.90
C GLN A 179 -8.06 16.66 -18.20
N ALA A 180 -9.00 17.47 -18.72
CA ALA A 180 -9.81 17.12 -19.90
C ALA A 180 -8.97 16.61 -21.10
N GLY A 181 -7.84 17.26 -21.41
CA GLY A 181 -6.94 16.81 -22.49
C GLY A 181 -6.28 15.45 -22.22
N LEU A 182 -5.86 15.19 -20.98
CA LEU A 182 -5.27 13.91 -20.60
C LEU A 182 -6.33 12.79 -20.58
N ARG A 183 -7.57 13.09 -20.18
CA ARG A 183 -8.69 12.14 -20.26
C ARG A 183 -8.94 11.68 -21.69
N GLN A 184 -8.92 12.61 -22.64
CA GLN A 184 -9.09 12.27 -24.06
C GLN A 184 -7.93 11.39 -24.55
N ALA A 185 -6.69 11.73 -24.20
CA ALA A 185 -5.52 10.90 -24.53
C ALA A 185 -5.62 9.49 -23.96
N LEU A 186 -6.09 9.35 -22.71
CA LEU A 186 -6.31 8.04 -22.08
C LEU A 186 -7.36 7.21 -22.81
N ILE A 187 -8.50 7.82 -23.20
CA ILE A 187 -9.57 7.12 -23.92
C ILE A 187 -9.11 6.71 -25.33
N THR A 188 -8.40 7.59 -26.04
CA THR A 188 -7.85 7.29 -27.37
C THR A 188 -6.83 6.17 -27.30
N ALA A 189 -5.84 6.27 -26.40
CA ALA A 189 -4.83 5.24 -26.23
C ALA A 189 -5.45 3.91 -25.76
N LEU A 190 -6.49 3.94 -24.93
CA LEU A 190 -7.22 2.73 -24.54
C LEU A 190 -7.85 2.05 -25.76
N GLY A 191 -8.38 2.82 -26.71
CA GLY A 191 -8.84 2.30 -28.00
C GLY A 191 -7.74 1.55 -28.73
N ASP A 192 -6.59 2.19 -28.92
CA ASP A 192 -5.45 1.61 -29.64
C ASP A 192 -4.89 0.36 -28.94
N HIS A 193 -4.79 0.38 -27.61
CA HIS A 193 -4.37 -0.77 -26.80
C HIS A 193 -5.36 -1.93 -26.92
N CYS A 194 -6.67 -1.68 -26.96
CA CYS A 194 -7.68 -2.74 -27.11
C CYS A 194 -7.57 -3.50 -28.45
N VAL A 195 -7.10 -2.85 -29.52
CA VAL A 195 -6.87 -3.46 -30.84
C VAL A 195 -5.42 -3.91 -31.06
N SER A 196 -4.53 -3.65 -30.11
CA SER A 196 -3.13 -4.07 -30.20
C SER A 196 -2.97 -5.59 -30.14
N ASP A 197 -1.93 -6.11 -30.78
CA ASP A 197 -1.58 -7.54 -30.73
C ASP A 197 -1.40 -8.03 -29.30
N ASP A 198 -0.76 -7.23 -28.44
CA ASP A 198 -0.46 -7.60 -27.06
C ASP A 198 -1.73 -7.88 -26.23
N TRP A 199 -2.83 -7.18 -26.50
CA TRP A 199 -4.09 -7.32 -25.76
C TRP A 199 -5.09 -8.26 -26.45
N THR A 200 -4.94 -8.50 -27.74
CA THR A 200 -5.77 -9.46 -28.48
C THR A 200 -5.18 -10.88 -28.43
N LYS A 201 -3.86 -11.00 -28.25
CA LYS A 201 -3.16 -12.27 -28.11
C LYS A 201 -3.69 -13.10 -26.93
N ASP A 202 -3.79 -14.40 -27.16
CA ASP A 202 -4.24 -15.40 -26.18
C ASP A 202 -5.59 -15.05 -25.52
N GLY A 203 -6.49 -14.41 -26.28
CA GLY A 203 -7.83 -14.01 -25.82
C GLY A 203 -7.80 -12.93 -24.73
N GLY A 204 -6.78 -12.07 -24.72
CA GLY A 204 -6.66 -10.99 -23.73
C GLY A 204 -6.20 -11.45 -22.36
N ARG A 205 -5.54 -12.60 -22.28
CA ARG A 205 -4.94 -13.12 -21.04
C ARG A 205 -3.96 -12.13 -20.39
N TYR A 206 -3.25 -11.34 -21.20
CA TYR A 206 -2.20 -10.42 -20.76
C TYR A 206 -2.66 -8.97 -20.59
N ILE A 207 -3.97 -8.70 -20.62
CA ILE A 207 -4.50 -7.36 -20.36
C ILE A 207 -4.19 -6.97 -18.91
N PRO A 208 -3.43 -5.88 -18.67
CA PRO A 208 -3.11 -5.40 -17.32
C PRO A 208 -4.38 -4.95 -16.58
N ASN A 209 -4.34 -4.88 -15.25
CA ASN A 209 -5.41 -4.22 -14.51
C ASN A 209 -5.38 -2.72 -14.80
N ALA A 210 -6.53 -2.06 -14.77
CA ALA A 210 -6.63 -0.62 -15.03
C ALA A 210 -5.73 0.22 -14.10
N SER A 211 -5.61 -0.16 -12.83
CA SER A 211 -4.69 0.49 -11.89
C SER A 211 -3.22 0.39 -12.34
N THR A 212 -2.79 -0.77 -12.82
CA THR A 212 -1.42 -1.00 -13.32
C THR A 212 -1.17 -0.22 -14.62
N TRP A 213 -2.15 -0.18 -15.52
CA TRP A 213 -2.06 0.57 -16.77
C TRP A 213 -1.96 2.08 -16.53
N ILE A 214 -2.78 2.62 -15.62
CA ILE A 214 -2.74 4.04 -15.22
C ILE A 214 -1.42 4.37 -14.49
N ASN A 215 -1.02 3.58 -13.49
CA ASN A 215 0.18 3.88 -12.70
C ASN A 215 1.48 3.73 -13.52
N GLY A 216 1.47 2.90 -14.55
CA GLY A 216 2.59 2.70 -15.45
C GLY A 216 2.65 3.67 -16.62
N GLU A 217 1.76 4.67 -16.66
CA GLU A 217 1.67 5.67 -17.73
C GLU A 217 1.57 5.08 -19.15
N ARG A 218 1.00 3.88 -19.28
CA ARG A 218 1.10 3.06 -20.50
C ARG A 218 0.34 3.61 -21.70
N TRP A 219 -0.39 4.70 -21.54
CA TRP A 219 -0.94 5.47 -22.67
C TRP A 219 0.14 6.18 -23.49
N THR A 220 1.38 6.29 -22.98
CA THR A 220 2.54 6.79 -23.73
C THR A 220 3.34 5.69 -24.42
N ASP A 221 3.02 4.41 -24.18
CA ASP A 221 3.74 3.29 -24.78
C ASP A 221 3.53 3.29 -26.31
N VAL A 222 4.61 3.20 -27.07
CA VAL A 222 4.55 3.08 -28.53
C VAL A 222 4.06 1.67 -28.86
N LEU A 223 2.78 1.55 -29.22
CA LEU A 223 2.21 0.31 -29.72
C LEU A 223 2.78 0.03 -31.11
N THR A 224 3.40 -1.14 -31.29
CA THR A 224 3.70 -1.64 -32.63
C THR A 224 2.41 -2.13 -33.27
N PRO A 225 1.91 -1.50 -34.34
CA PRO A 225 0.79 -2.04 -35.10
C PRO A 225 1.22 -3.37 -35.71
N SER A 226 0.33 -4.36 -35.69
CA SER A 226 0.53 -5.67 -36.30
C SER A 226 0.83 -5.52 -37.80
N ILE A 227 2.09 -5.48 -38.17
CA ILE A 227 2.49 -5.86 -39.52
C ILE A 227 2.56 -7.38 -39.48
N THR A 228 1.46 -7.98 -39.93
CA THR A 228 1.30 -9.39 -40.30
C THR A 228 2.60 -10.22 -40.22
N GLY A 229 2.67 -11.06 -39.19
CA GLY A 229 3.43 -12.31 -39.17
C GLY A 229 4.90 -12.25 -39.60
N LYS A 230 5.80 -11.88 -38.68
CA LYS A 230 7.15 -12.44 -38.75
C LYS A 230 7.08 -13.91 -38.38
N GLN A 231 7.13 -14.77 -39.41
CA GLN A 231 7.38 -16.19 -39.24
C GLN A 231 8.61 -16.37 -38.36
N SER A 232 8.44 -17.13 -37.28
CA SER A 232 9.53 -17.55 -36.41
C SER A 232 10.65 -18.18 -37.25
N ALA A 233 11.88 -17.68 -37.08
CA ALA A 233 13.07 -18.19 -37.78
C ALA A 233 13.49 -19.61 -37.34
N TYR A 234 12.68 -20.30 -36.53
CA TYR A 234 12.98 -21.59 -35.90
C TYR A 234 12.17 -22.77 -36.48
N THR A 235 11.44 -22.60 -37.58
CA THR A 235 10.70 -23.72 -38.23
C THR A 235 11.56 -24.65 -39.07
N ASN A 236 12.88 -24.44 -39.14
CA ASN A 236 13.83 -25.32 -39.84
C ASN A 236 14.71 -26.13 -38.87
N LEU A 237 14.16 -26.63 -37.75
CA LEU A 237 14.85 -27.70 -37.02
C LEU A 237 14.57 -29.03 -37.71
N PRO A 238 15.59 -29.84 -38.04
CA PRO A 238 15.40 -31.18 -38.58
C PRO A 238 14.50 -31.99 -37.64
N THR A 239 13.48 -32.63 -38.20
CA THR A 239 12.61 -33.54 -37.47
C THR A 239 13.46 -34.71 -36.98
N HIS A 240 13.75 -34.76 -35.68
CA HIS A 240 14.48 -35.88 -35.10
C HIS A 240 13.59 -37.13 -35.16
N THR A 241 13.95 -38.12 -35.98
CA THR A 241 13.23 -39.40 -36.02
C THR A 241 13.72 -40.30 -34.88
N PRO A 242 12.85 -41.19 -34.34
CA PRO A 242 13.23 -42.11 -33.26
C PRO A 242 14.42 -43.03 -33.58
N ASP A 243 14.66 -43.32 -34.87
CA ASP A 243 15.78 -44.15 -35.33
C ASP A 243 17.16 -43.51 -35.11
N MET A 244 17.25 -42.19 -34.99
CA MET A 244 18.54 -41.51 -34.71
C MET A 244 19.02 -41.72 -33.26
N TYR A 245 18.19 -42.32 -32.39
CA TYR A 245 18.53 -42.71 -31.01
C TYR A 245 18.62 -44.23 -30.81
N GLN A 246 18.74 -45.03 -31.88
CA GLN A 246 19.11 -46.44 -31.71
C GLN A 246 20.60 -46.53 -31.38
N GLY A 247 20.89 -46.68 -30.08
CA GLY A 247 22.22 -47.03 -29.60
C GLY A 247 22.68 -48.31 -30.27
N GLY A 248 23.79 -48.25 -30.99
CA GLY A 248 24.44 -49.46 -31.53
C GLY A 248 24.69 -50.46 -30.41
N GLU A 249 24.58 -51.75 -30.74
CA GLU A 249 24.70 -52.93 -29.87
C GLU A 249 26.10 -53.13 -29.24
N ASN A 250 26.79 -52.06 -28.83
CA ASN A 250 28.09 -52.13 -28.17
C ASN A 250 28.11 -51.20 -26.94
N GLY A 251 27.26 -51.49 -25.96
CA GLY A 251 27.47 -51.03 -24.59
C GLY A 251 28.43 -51.98 -23.86
N PRO A 252 29.42 -51.49 -23.09
CA PRO A 252 30.28 -52.39 -22.33
C PRO A 252 29.44 -53.04 -21.23
N ALA A 253 29.56 -54.35 -21.11
CA ALA A 253 29.05 -55.07 -19.95
C ALA A 253 29.91 -54.71 -18.74
N PHE A 254 29.42 -53.87 -17.83
CA PHE A 254 29.69 -53.90 -16.37
C PHE A 254 28.67 -53.02 -15.64
#